data_AF-A0AAU0NUC7-F1
#
_entry.id   AF-A0AAU0NUC7-F1
#
_cell.length_a   1.000
_cell.length_b   1.000
_cell.length_c   1.000
_cell.angle_alpha   90.00
_cell.angle_beta   90.00
_cell.angle_gamma   90.00
#
_symmetry.space_group_name_H-M   'P 1'
#
loop_
_entity.id
_entity.type
_entity.pdbx_description
1 polymer ?
#
loop_
_entity_poly.entity_id
_entity_poly.type
_entity_poly.pdbx_seq_one_letter_code
_entity_poly.pdbx_strand_id
1 'polypeptide(L)'
;METNKEYLELVNAARNKQINLTQQNYKDIRDIFVQASKKLTIKSSNMKNKTLSKGVVKDYIKQLRKITGIISDELEKSIENAIEQSSNNATNIQLDFFNLIDEKYNLNLKETFTNMFNKVPLEAISEIISGNFYKDGRGLSKRIWFTKNKVNGDIDYIIEQAIIQKKSVYELSKDLETYVNPSAKKSWDWKTVYPNIGNKQVDYNAQRLARTAINHSYFLSNIRSCEANPFINIMHWELSLQHSIRMHGRTDICDRYANNDDGYGRGNFLIKNVPVPHPQCLCSQYGIVEDDLESIGTRLNKWINGKSDKLLDEYLKNK
;
A
#
# COMPACT_ATOMS: atom_id res chain seq x y z
N MET A 1 -2.94 -10.90 -27.17
CA MET A 1 -1.63 -11.36 -26.71
C MET A 1 -1.84 -12.07 -25.39
N GLU A 2 -1.31 -13.28 -25.24
CA GLU A 2 -1.38 -14.05 -24.00
C GLU A 2 0.02 -14.21 -23.45
N THR A 3 0.16 -14.21 -22.13
CA THR A 3 1.45 -14.41 -21.48
C THR A 3 1.71 -15.90 -21.25
N ASN A 4 2.97 -16.28 -21.22
CA ASN A 4 3.43 -17.61 -20.83
C ASN A 4 2.78 -18.06 -19.50
N LYS A 5 2.36 -19.33 -19.45
CA LYS A 5 1.60 -19.89 -18.33
C LYS A 5 2.43 -19.95 -17.04
N GLU A 6 3.68 -20.41 -17.11
CA GLU A 6 4.58 -20.50 -15.96
C GLU A 6 4.85 -19.11 -15.34
N TYR A 7 5.04 -18.09 -16.18
CA TYR A 7 5.14 -16.71 -15.73
C TYR A 7 3.84 -16.23 -15.04
N LEU A 8 2.67 -16.56 -15.60
CA LEU A 8 1.39 -16.22 -14.99
C LEU A 8 1.17 -16.89 -13.63
N GLU A 9 1.68 -18.11 -13.43
CA GLU A 9 1.66 -18.79 -12.13
C GLU A 9 2.47 -18.02 -11.07
N LEU A 10 3.64 -17.48 -11.44
CA LEU A 10 4.44 -16.61 -10.56
C LEU A 10 3.72 -15.29 -10.24
N VAL A 11 3.10 -14.66 -11.24
CA VAL A 11 2.27 -13.46 -11.05
C VAL A 11 1.15 -13.72 -10.05
N ASN A 12 0.43 -14.84 -10.21
CA ASN A 12 -0.66 -15.22 -9.30
C ASN A 12 -0.16 -15.50 -7.88
N ALA A 13 0.98 -16.18 -7.74
CA ALA A 13 1.60 -16.43 -6.44
C ALA A 13 1.98 -15.12 -5.74
N ALA A 14 2.63 -14.19 -6.45
CA ALA A 14 2.96 -12.87 -5.94
C ALA A 14 1.71 -12.05 -5.58
N ARG A 15 0.64 -12.15 -6.38
CA ARG A 15 -0.62 -11.47 -6.10
C ARG A 15 -1.28 -11.97 -4.82
N ASN A 16 -1.23 -13.28 -4.57
CA ASN A 16 -1.72 -13.87 -3.33
C ASN A 16 -0.92 -13.40 -2.11
N LYS A 17 0.42 -13.35 -2.21
CA LYS A 17 1.29 -12.76 -1.17
C LYS A 17 0.90 -11.30 -0.89
N GLN A 18 0.67 -10.51 -1.94
CA GLN A 18 0.27 -9.11 -1.83
C GLN A 18 -1.10 -8.90 -1.15
N ILE A 19 -2.08 -9.75 -1.47
CA ILE A 19 -3.41 -9.71 -0.82
C ILE A 19 -3.28 -10.03 0.67
N ASN A 20 -2.54 -11.08 1.01
CA ASN A 20 -2.31 -11.48 2.41
C ASN A 20 -1.58 -10.39 3.20
N LEU A 21 -0.55 -9.78 2.62
CA LEU A 21 0.17 -8.65 3.21
C LEU A 21 -0.77 -7.47 3.51
N THR A 22 -1.63 -7.11 2.55
CA THR A 22 -2.60 -6.01 2.74
C THR A 22 -3.62 -6.33 3.83
N GLN A 23 -4.07 -7.58 3.93
CA GLN A 23 -4.98 -8.02 4.98
C GLN A 23 -4.31 -8.03 6.36
N GLN A 24 -3.05 -8.44 6.44
CA GLN A 24 -2.30 -8.42 7.69
C GLN A 24 -2.05 -6.99 8.15
N ASN A 25 -1.58 -6.11 7.27
CA ASN A 25 -1.36 -4.71 7.61
C ASN A 25 -2.65 -3.99 8.08
N TYR A 26 -3.81 -4.36 7.54
CA TYR A 26 -5.10 -3.88 8.05
C TYR A 26 -5.33 -4.27 9.52
N LYS A 27 -4.98 -5.51 9.90
CA LYS A 27 -5.07 -5.98 11.29
C LYS A 27 -4.07 -5.24 12.18
N ASP A 28 -2.84 -5.08 11.72
CA ASP A 28 -1.78 -4.39 12.47
C ASP A 28 -2.19 -2.93 12.77
N ILE A 29 -2.70 -2.22 11.77
CA ILE A 29 -3.23 -0.85 11.94
C ILE A 29 -4.37 -0.84 12.95
N ARG A 30 -5.32 -1.77 12.83
CA ARG A 30 -6.44 -1.86 13.78
C ARG A 30 -5.93 -2.08 15.21
N ASP A 31 -4.94 -2.93 15.39
CA ASP A 31 -4.37 -3.25 16.70
C ASP A 31 -3.64 -2.06 17.32
N ILE A 32 -2.94 -1.24 16.53
CA ILE A 32 -2.34 0.03 16.96
C ILE A 32 -3.43 0.93 17.60
N PHE A 33 -4.57 1.11 16.91
CA PHE A 33 -5.66 1.93 17.42
C PHE A 33 -6.36 1.31 18.65
N VAL A 34 -6.54 -0.03 18.68
CA VAL A 34 -7.08 -0.74 19.84
C VAL A 34 -6.18 -0.54 21.06
N GLN A 35 -4.87 -0.71 20.92
CA GLN A 35 -3.92 -0.51 22.02
C GLN A 35 -3.93 0.94 22.51
N ALA A 36 -4.00 1.91 21.59
CA ALA A 36 -4.15 3.31 21.95
C ALA A 36 -5.42 3.57 22.77
N SER A 37 -6.57 2.99 22.35
CA SER A 37 -7.83 3.13 23.07
C SER A 37 -7.76 2.54 24.49
N LYS A 38 -7.15 1.36 24.68
CA LYS A 38 -6.95 0.74 26.01
C LYS A 38 -6.12 1.63 26.94
N LYS A 39 -5.09 2.29 26.41
CA LYS A 39 -4.27 3.26 27.18
C LYS A 39 -5.10 4.47 27.64
N LEU A 40 -6.14 4.86 26.92
CA LEU A 40 -7.10 5.90 27.33
C LEU A 40 -8.06 5.42 28.43
N THR A 41 -8.57 4.19 28.30
CA THR A 41 -9.52 3.59 29.27
C THR A 41 -8.91 3.41 30.67
N ILE A 42 -7.66 2.94 30.76
CA ILE A 42 -6.98 2.75 32.06
C ILE A 42 -6.87 4.09 32.80
N LYS A 43 -6.59 5.18 32.07
CA LYS A 43 -6.46 6.51 32.67
C LYS A 43 -7.78 7.09 33.12
N SER A 44 -8.85 6.91 32.34
CA SER A 44 -10.19 7.42 32.69
C SER A 44 -10.72 6.81 33.98
N SER A 45 -10.42 5.54 34.21
CA SER A 45 -10.84 4.79 35.40
C SER A 45 -10.28 5.40 36.69
N ASN A 46 -9.08 5.99 36.64
CA ASN A 46 -8.42 6.66 37.76
C ASN A 46 -8.92 8.10 38.02
N MET A 47 -9.88 8.59 37.23
CA MET A 47 -10.33 10.00 37.25
C MET A 47 -11.84 10.17 37.47
N LYS A 48 -12.57 9.11 37.85
CA LYS A 48 -14.06 9.07 37.94
C LYS A 48 -14.71 10.22 38.74
N ASN A 49 -14.02 10.82 39.71
CA ASN A 49 -14.57 11.86 40.59
C ASN A 49 -13.91 13.24 40.42
N LYS A 50 -13.12 13.47 39.35
CA LYS A 50 -12.45 14.77 39.13
C LYS A 50 -13.29 15.70 38.28
N THR A 51 -13.44 16.95 38.73
CA THR A 51 -14.00 18.05 37.96
C THR A 51 -13.05 18.50 36.83
N LEU A 52 -13.62 18.96 35.71
CA LEU A 52 -12.86 19.54 34.60
C LEU A 52 -12.26 20.89 35.04
N SER A 53 -11.07 20.87 35.66
CA SER A 53 -10.29 22.08 35.89
C SER A 53 -9.36 22.36 34.71
N LYS A 54 -9.00 23.63 34.49
CA LYS A 54 -8.10 24.04 33.41
C LYS A 54 -6.75 23.29 33.44
N GLY A 55 -6.24 22.99 34.64
CA GLY A 55 -5.01 22.21 34.83
C GLY A 55 -5.17 20.74 34.41
N VAL A 56 -6.26 20.09 34.83
CA VAL A 56 -6.56 18.69 34.48
C VAL A 56 -6.74 18.53 32.97
N VAL A 57 -7.45 19.45 32.32
CA VAL A 57 -7.64 19.44 30.86
C VAL A 57 -6.31 19.59 30.13
N LYS A 58 -5.45 20.51 30.56
CA LYS A 58 -4.13 20.73 29.95
C LYS A 58 -3.24 19.49 30.02
N ASP A 59 -3.17 18.85 31.19
CA ASP A 59 -2.39 17.62 31.35
C ASP A 59 -2.95 16.46 30.53
N TYR A 60 -4.27 16.39 30.41
CA TYR A 60 -4.93 15.40 29.59
C TYR A 60 -4.66 15.59 28.10
N ILE A 61 -4.73 16.82 27.59
CA ILE A 61 -4.35 17.17 26.20
C ILE A 61 -2.91 16.76 25.92
N LYS A 62 -1.97 17.08 26.83
CA LYS A 62 -0.56 16.71 26.68
C LYS A 62 -0.39 15.20 26.52
N GLN A 63 -1.14 14.41 27.29
CA GLN A 63 -1.09 12.94 27.21
C GLN A 63 -1.73 12.40 25.92
N LEU A 64 -2.83 12.98 25.47
CA LEU A 64 -3.48 12.62 24.21
C LEU A 64 -2.54 12.85 23.03
N ARG A 65 -1.85 14.00 23.01
CA ARG A 65 -0.85 14.31 21.98
C ARG A 65 0.34 13.34 21.99
N LYS A 66 0.72 12.82 23.16
CA LYS A 66 1.73 11.75 23.25
C LYS A 66 1.23 10.45 22.62
N ILE A 67 -0.02 10.08 22.87
CA ILE A 67 -0.65 8.88 22.29
C ILE A 67 -0.78 9.03 20.77
N THR A 68 -1.23 10.18 20.25
CA THR A 68 -1.30 10.39 18.80
C THR A 68 0.08 10.40 18.14
N GLY A 69 1.12 10.85 18.85
CA GLY A 69 2.52 10.65 18.47
C GLY A 69 2.88 9.18 18.30
N ILE A 70 2.68 8.38 19.35
CA ILE A 70 2.99 6.94 19.33
C ILE A 70 2.24 6.22 18.20
N ILE A 71 0.94 6.50 18.01
CA ILE A 71 0.17 5.94 16.90
C ILE A 71 0.82 6.29 15.56
N SER A 72 1.24 7.54 15.37
CA SER A 72 1.84 7.98 14.10
C SER A 72 3.15 7.22 13.82
N ASP A 73 4.00 7.08 14.84
CA ASP A 73 5.29 6.40 14.72
C ASP A 73 5.11 4.88 14.48
N GLU A 74 4.14 4.25 15.15
CA GLU A 74 3.80 2.83 14.94
C GLU A 74 3.19 2.59 13.55
N LEU A 75 2.34 3.51 13.08
CA LEU A 75 1.77 3.47 11.73
C LEU A 75 2.84 3.61 10.65
N GLU A 76 3.77 4.56 10.82
CA GLU A 76 4.86 4.78 9.87
C GLU A 76 5.69 3.51 9.69
N LYS A 77 6.18 2.94 10.79
CA LYS A 77 6.94 1.68 10.77
C LYS A 77 6.17 0.52 10.15
N SER A 78 4.90 0.36 10.52
CA SER A 78 4.05 -0.71 9.98
C SER A 78 3.85 -0.57 8.47
N ILE A 79 3.63 0.65 7.99
CA ILE A 79 3.42 0.93 6.57
C ILE A 79 4.74 0.80 5.79
N GLU A 80 5.86 1.30 6.30
CA GLU A 80 7.18 1.18 5.65
C GLU A 80 7.58 -0.28 5.44
N ASN A 81 7.47 -1.11 6.48
CA ASN A 81 7.74 -2.54 6.37
C ASN A 81 6.81 -3.23 5.35
N ALA A 82 5.53 -2.84 5.31
CA ALA A 82 4.60 -3.39 4.32
C ALA A 82 4.90 -2.89 2.89
N ILE A 83 5.35 -1.65 2.71
CA ILE A 83 5.81 -1.11 1.42
C ILE A 83 7.02 -1.89 0.92
N GLU A 84 7.98 -2.20 1.80
CA GLU A 84 9.17 -2.99 1.48
C GLU A 84 8.81 -4.43 1.05
N GLN A 85 8.03 -5.13 1.86
CA GLN A 85 7.58 -6.49 1.50
C GLN A 85 6.77 -6.50 0.21
N SER A 86 5.95 -5.47 0.00
CA SER A 86 5.14 -5.32 -1.21
C SER A 86 6.00 -5.11 -2.46
N SER A 87 7.03 -4.29 -2.33
CA SER A 87 8.01 -4.04 -3.39
C SER A 87 8.75 -5.33 -3.76
N ASN A 88 9.22 -6.07 -2.75
CA ASN A 88 9.87 -7.37 -2.95
C ASN A 88 8.93 -8.41 -3.58
N ASN A 89 7.67 -8.48 -3.17
CA ASN A 89 6.69 -9.39 -3.77
C ASN A 89 6.53 -9.17 -5.28
N ALA A 90 6.56 -7.92 -5.75
CA ALA A 90 6.49 -7.59 -7.16
C ALA A 90 7.79 -7.94 -7.90
N THR A 91 8.94 -7.53 -7.36
CA THR A 91 10.26 -7.79 -7.96
C THR A 91 10.56 -9.28 -8.06
N ASN A 92 10.13 -10.07 -7.08
CA ASN A 92 10.35 -11.51 -7.05
C ASN A 92 9.67 -12.25 -8.22
N ILE A 93 8.64 -11.67 -8.86
CA ILE A 93 8.05 -12.28 -10.07
C ILE A 93 9.13 -12.48 -11.14
N GLN A 94 9.97 -11.46 -11.37
CA GLN A 94 11.02 -11.54 -12.38
C GLN A 94 12.20 -12.38 -11.91
N LEU A 95 12.61 -12.23 -10.64
CA LEU A 95 13.68 -13.06 -10.08
C LEU A 95 13.34 -14.55 -10.14
N ASP A 96 12.13 -14.93 -9.72
CA ASP A 96 11.67 -16.31 -9.74
C ASP A 96 11.57 -16.81 -11.19
N PHE A 97 11.10 -15.98 -12.13
CA PHE A 97 11.03 -16.33 -13.55
C PHE A 97 12.42 -16.65 -14.14
N PHE A 98 13.40 -15.79 -13.90
CA PHE A 98 14.77 -16.01 -14.37
C PHE A 98 15.46 -17.17 -13.65
N ASN A 99 15.20 -17.37 -12.36
CA ASN A 99 15.71 -18.52 -11.62
C ASN A 99 15.15 -19.85 -12.16
N LEU A 100 13.86 -19.90 -12.52
CA LEU A 100 13.27 -21.08 -13.17
C LEU A 100 13.98 -21.41 -14.49
N ILE A 101 14.31 -20.40 -15.29
CA ILE A 101 15.05 -20.59 -16.55
C ILE A 101 16.48 -21.05 -16.26
N ASP A 102 17.16 -20.40 -15.30
CA ASP A 102 18.53 -20.74 -14.89
C ASP A 102 18.66 -22.21 -14.49
N GLU A 103 17.75 -22.67 -13.61
CA GLU A 103 17.73 -24.04 -13.11
C GLU A 103 17.38 -25.05 -14.20
N LYS A 104 16.37 -24.75 -15.03
CA LYS A 104 15.90 -25.67 -16.09
C LYS A 104 16.93 -25.87 -17.21
N TYR A 105 17.71 -24.83 -17.53
CA TYR A 105 18.68 -24.85 -18.62
C TYR A 105 20.14 -24.85 -18.16
N ASN A 106 20.40 -24.93 -16.85
CA ASN A 106 21.72 -24.95 -16.23
C ASN A 106 22.63 -23.81 -16.71
N LEU A 107 22.09 -22.58 -16.73
CA LEU A 107 22.80 -21.41 -17.29
C LEU A 107 23.88 -20.85 -16.35
N ASN A 108 23.78 -21.13 -15.04
CA ASN A 108 24.67 -20.62 -14.00
C ASN A 108 24.71 -19.08 -13.92
N LEU A 109 23.56 -18.43 -14.10
CA LEU A 109 23.37 -16.98 -14.13
C LEU A 109 22.58 -16.42 -12.94
N LYS A 110 22.25 -17.23 -11.93
CA LYS A 110 21.50 -16.80 -10.74
C LYS A 110 21.98 -15.47 -10.12
N GLU A 111 23.30 -15.28 -9.96
CA GLU A 111 23.86 -14.06 -9.41
C GLU A 111 23.65 -12.85 -10.34
N THR A 112 23.85 -13.04 -11.65
CA THR A 112 23.57 -12.02 -12.67
C THR A 112 22.11 -11.57 -12.63
N PHE A 113 21.17 -12.52 -12.57
CA PHE A 113 19.75 -12.21 -12.47
C PHE A 113 19.40 -11.53 -11.14
N THR A 114 20.01 -11.96 -10.02
CA THR A 114 19.84 -11.29 -8.72
C THR A 114 20.30 -9.83 -8.80
N ASN A 115 21.47 -9.58 -9.38
CA ASN A 115 22.01 -8.23 -9.55
C ASN A 115 21.19 -7.36 -10.51
N MET A 116 20.49 -7.96 -11.47
CA MET A 116 19.62 -7.25 -12.40
C MET A 116 18.43 -6.56 -11.72
N PHE A 117 17.92 -7.14 -10.62
CA PHE A 117 16.71 -6.66 -9.95
C PHE A 117 16.93 -6.13 -8.53
N ASN A 118 18.13 -6.27 -7.95
CA ASN A 118 18.40 -5.93 -6.55
C ASN A 118 18.12 -4.47 -6.17
N LYS A 119 18.27 -3.52 -7.10
CA LYS A 119 18.02 -2.09 -6.87
C LYS A 119 16.54 -1.71 -6.99
N VAL A 120 15.75 -2.50 -7.72
CA VAL A 120 14.35 -2.14 -8.02
C VAL A 120 13.55 -1.87 -6.74
N PRO A 121 13.62 -2.71 -5.69
CA PRO A 121 12.86 -2.43 -4.50
C PRO A 121 13.25 -1.12 -3.83
N LEU A 122 14.55 -0.90 -3.63
CA LEU A 122 15.04 0.30 -2.95
C LEU A 122 14.67 1.59 -3.69
N GLU A 123 14.76 1.59 -5.02
CA GLU A 123 14.41 2.74 -5.84
C GLU A 123 12.91 3.03 -5.78
N ALA A 124 12.06 2.00 -5.92
CA ALA A 124 10.61 2.16 -5.85
C ALA A 124 10.16 2.64 -4.46
N ILE A 125 10.70 2.04 -3.40
CA ILE A 125 10.44 2.45 -2.01
C ILE A 125 10.85 3.92 -1.80
N SER A 126 12.04 4.31 -2.25
CA SER A 126 12.55 5.68 -2.12
C SER A 126 11.60 6.71 -2.73
N GLU A 127 11.03 6.43 -3.90
CA GLU A 127 10.10 7.36 -4.57
C GLU A 127 8.73 7.45 -3.92
N ILE A 128 8.24 6.34 -3.36
CA ILE A 128 7.00 6.32 -2.59
C ILE A 128 7.17 7.07 -1.27
N ILE A 129 8.28 6.82 -0.55
CA ILE A 129 8.55 7.43 0.76
C ILE A 129 8.87 8.92 0.62
N SER A 130 9.71 9.31 -0.34
CA SER A 130 10.02 10.73 -0.60
C SER A 130 8.82 11.49 -1.16
N GLY A 131 7.98 10.80 -1.93
CA GLY A 131 6.81 11.35 -2.59
C GLY A 131 7.03 11.76 -4.03
N ASN A 132 8.21 11.49 -4.61
CA ASN A 132 8.52 11.76 -6.02
C ASN A 132 7.57 11.02 -6.98
N PHE A 133 7.01 9.90 -6.55
CA PHE A 133 5.98 9.18 -7.29
C PHE A 133 4.67 9.99 -7.44
N TYR A 134 4.39 10.92 -6.52
CA TYR A 134 3.12 11.64 -6.47
C TYR A 134 3.25 13.05 -7.03
N LYS A 135 2.23 13.49 -7.80
CA LYS A 135 2.14 14.85 -8.35
C LYS A 135 2.19 15.96 -7.28
N ASP A 136 1.77 15.66 -6.06
CA ASP A 136 1.76 16.61 -4.95
C ASP A 136 3.10 16.69 -4.19
N GLY A 137 4.08 15.83 -4.55
CA GLY A 137 5.37 15.72 -3.88
C GLY A 137 5.27 15.30 -2.41
N ARG A 138 4.15 14.68 -1.99
CA ARG A 138 3.93 14.28 -0.60
C ARG A 138 4.18 12.79 -0.42
N GLY A 139 5.29 12.49 0.23
CA GLY A 139 5.67 11.16 0.68
C GLY A 139 4.90 10.66 1.90
N LEU A 140 5.31 9.50 2.41
CA LEU A 140 4.61 8.79 3.50
C LEU A 140 4.55 9.61 4.79
N SER A 141 5.68 10.08 5.30
CA SER A 141 5.76 10.81 6.57
C SER A 141 4.90 12.06 6.56
N LYS A 142 4.86 12.79 5.45
CA LYS A 142 4.02 13.99 5.28
C LYS A 142 2.52 13.63 5.30
N ARG A 143 2.12 12.52 4.68
CA ARG A 143 0.73 12.03 4.71
C ARG A 143 0.31 11.55 6.11
N ILE A 144 1.20 10.88 6.83
CA ILE A 144 0.98 10.49 8.24
C ILE A 144 0.85 11.74 9.11
N TRP A 145 1.72 12.73 8.94
CA TRP A 145 1.66 14.01 9.68
C TRP A 145 0.32 14.74 9.47
N PHE A 146 -0.19 14.83 8.23
CA PHE A 146 -1.51 15.40 7.98
C PHE A 146 -2.63 14.60 8.66
N THR A 147 -2.53 13.27 8.66
CA THR A 147 -3.49 12.40 9.33
C THR A 147 -3.47 12.64 10.85
N LYS A 148 -2.27 12.70 11.45
CA LYS A 148 -2.06 13.02 12.87
C LYS A 148 -2.65 14.38 13.24
N ASN A 149 -2.41 15.41 12.44
CA ASN A 149 -2.94 16.75 12.70
C ASN A 149 -4.46 16.79 12.63
N LYS A 150 -5.07 16.08 11.67
CA LYS A 150 -6.52 15.94 11.64
C LYS A 150 -7.04 15.29 12.91
N VAL A 151 -6.42 14.19 13.35
CA VAL A 151 -6.82 13.49 14.59
C VAL A 151 -6.67 14.41 15.81
N ASN A 152 -5.59 15.18 15.90
CA ASN A 152 -5.42 16.16 16.98
C ASN A 152 -6.50 17.25 16.95
N GLY A 153 -6.87 17.76 15.77
CA GLY A 153 -7.96 18.73 15.62
C GLY A 153 -9.32 18.16 16.02
N ASP A 154 -9.62 16.93 15.64
CA ASP A 154 -10.84 16.24 16.05
C ASP A 154 -10.86 16.03 17.59
N ILE A 155 -9.72 15.73 18.22
CA ILE A 155 -9.57 15.64 19.69
C ILE A 155 -9.82 16.99 20.35
N ASP A 156 -9.20 18.06 19.85
CA ASP A 156 -9.37 19.42 20.39
C ASP A 156 -10.86 19.83 20.33
N TYR A 157 -11.54 19.53 19.21
CA TYR A 157 -12.98 19.74 19.06
C TYR A 157 -13.83 18.94 20.05
N ILE A 158 -13.50 17.67 20.31
CA ILE A 158 -14.21 16.85 21.33
C ILE A 158 -14.09 17.49 22.72
N ILE A 159 -12.90 18.00 23.06
CA ILE A 159 -12.64 18.65 24.35
C ILE A 159 -13.44 19.95 24.47
N GLU A 160 -13.46 20.78 23.44
CA GLU A 160 -14.24 22.03 23.41
C GLU A 160 -15.73 21.76 23.63
N GLN A 161 -16.30 20.78 22.93
CA GLN A 161 -17.70 20.40 23.08
C GLN A 161 -18.01 19.83 24.48
N ALA A 162 -17.10 19.04 25.04
CA ALA A 162 -17.24 18.52 26.41
C ALA A 162 -17.24 19.65 27.46
N ILE A 163 -16.43 20.70 27.26
CA ILE A 163 -16.42 21.89 28.14
C ILE A 163 -17.75 22.64 28.02
N ILE A 164 -18.23 22.89 26.80
CA ILE A 164 -19.52 23.57 26.54
C ILE A 164 -20.68 22.83 27.20
N GLN A 165 -20.69 21.49 27.09
CA GLN A 165 -21.71 20.61 27.66
C GLN A 165 -21.52 20.33 29.15
N LYS A 166 -20.47 20.89 29.78
CA LYS A 166 -20.13 20.68 31.19
C LYS A 166 -19.97 19.21 31.57
N LYS A 167 -19.47 18.39 30.65
CA LYS A 167 -19.17 16.96 30.88
C LYS A 167 -18.14 16.79 31.99
N SER A 168 -18.20 15.66 32.68
CA SER A 168 -17.17 15.21 33.61
C SER A 168 -15.91 14.71 32.87
N VAL A 169 -14.79 14.59 33.59
CA VAL A 169 -13.54 14.03 33.03
C VAL A 169 -13.76 12.59 32.57
N TYR A 170 -14.63 11.85 33.25
CA TYR A 170 -14.99 10.49 32.90
C TYR A 170 -15.76 10.43 31.56
N GLU A 171 -16.77 11.27 31.37
CA GLU A 171 -17.54 11.34 30.13
C GLU A 171 -16.68 11.77 28.94
N LEU A 172 -15.88 12.83 29.09
CA LEU A 172 -14.91 13.24 28.06
C LEU A 172 -13.96 12.09 27.68
N SER A 173 -13.48 11.35 28.67
CA SER A 173 -12.59 10.22 28.40
C SER A 173 -13.29 9.09 27.65
N LYS A 174 -14.57 8.83 27.94
CA LYS A 174 -15.36 7.83 27.23
C LYS A 174 -15.66 8.24 25.79
N ASP A 175 -15.85 9.53 25.54
CA ASP A 175 -15.99 10.06 24.19
C ASP A 175 -14.70 9.88 23.39
N LEU A 176 -13.55 10.23 23.96
CA LEU A 176 -12.26 10.06 23.29
C LEU A 176 -11.90 8.58 23.07
N GLU A 177 -12.23 7.70 24.02
CA GLU A 177 -12.12 6.25 23.84
C GLU A 177 -12.98 5.78 22.67
N THR A 178 -14.24 6.24 22.58
CA THR A 178 -15.17 5.92 21.49
C THR A 178 -14.72 6.47 20.14
N TYR A 179 -14.07 7.64 20.13
CA TYR A 179 -13.51 8.23 18.92
C TYR A 179 -12.35 7.41 18.38
N VAL A 180 -11.41 7.02 19.25
CA VAL A 180 -10.16 6.32 18.87
C VAL A 180 -10.36 4.82 18.64
N ASN A 181 -11.26 4.17 19.38
CA ASN A 181 -11.46 2.73 19.32
C ASN A 181 -12.13 2.30 18.00
N PRO A 182 -11.48 1.49 17.16
CA PRO A 182 -12.01 1.07 15.87
C PRO A 182 -13.12 0.01 15.98
N SER A 183 -13.37 -0.52 17.18
CA SER A 183 -14.50 -1.42 17.49
C SER A 183 -15.68 -0.70 18.13
N ALA A 184 -15.53 0.58 18.50
CA ALA A 184 -16.60 1.30 19.18
C ALA A 184 -17.71 1.68 18.20
N LYS A 185 -18.94 1.32 18.56
CA LYS A 185 -20.13 1.85 17.89
C LYS A 185 -20.40 3.24 18.45
N LYS A 186 -20.33 4.25 17.59
CA LYS A 186 -20.77 5.60 17.91
C LYS A 186 -22.29 5.59 18.07
N SER A 187 -22.79 6.09 19.18
CA SER A 187 -24.22 6.18 19.48
C SER A 187 -24.94 7.12 18.51
N TRP A 188 -26.27 7.08 18.48
CA TRP A 188 -27.05 7.89 17.55
C TRP A 188 -26.87 9.40 17.79
N ASP A 189 -26.78 9.79 19.05
CA ASP A 189 -26.51 11.17 19.52
C ASP A 189 -25.07 11.63 19.26
N TRP A 190 -24.13 10.74 18.91
CA TRP A 190 -22.75 11.11 18.62
C TRP A 190 -22.64 12.20 17.56
N LYS A 191 -23.46 12.13 16.50
CA LYS A 191 -23.47 13.15 15.43
C LYS A 191 -24.08 14.47 15.89
N THR A 192 -25.00 14.43 16.84
CA THR A 192 -25.60 15.63 17.42
C THR A 192 -24.59 16.36 18.30
N VAL A 193 -23.82 15.60 19.08
CA VAL A 193 -22.77 16.11 19.97
C VAL A 193 -21.52 16.52 19.18
N TYR A 194 -21.14 15.76 18.14
CA TYR A 194 -19.92 15.94 17.36
C TYR A 194 -20.16 15.96 15.83
N PRO A 195 -20.93 16.93 15.30
CA PRO A 195 -21.34 16.96 13.90
C PRO A 195 -20.16 17.00 12.91
N ASN A 196 -19.07 17.69 13.25
CA ASN A 196 -17.91 17.87 12.38
C ASN A 196 -17.01 16.63 12.26
N ILE A 197 -17.17 15.64 13.14
CA ILE A 197 -16.40 14.39 13.14
C ILE A 197 -17.16 13.28 12.40
N GLY A 198 -18.48 13.25 12.56
CA GLY A 198 -19.34 12.21 12.00
C GLY A 198 -19.11 10.82 12.63
N ASN A 199 -19.53 9.77 11.93
CA ASN A 199 -19.53 8.39 12.45
C ASN A 199 -18.42 7.48 11.90
N LYS A 200 -17.47 8.03 11.14
CA LYS A 200 -16.38 7.21 10.57
C LYS A 200 -15.42 6.76 11.68
N GLN A 201 -14.85 5.59 11.50
CA GLN A 201 -13.80 5.09 12.39
C GLN A 201 -12.50 5.83 12.07
N VAL A 202 -11.73 6.20 13.10
CA VAL A 202 -10.54 7.03 12.93
C VAL A 202 -9.42 6.29 12.16
N ASP A 203 -9.34 4.97 12.33
CA ASP A 203 -8.38 4.08 11.68
C ASP A 203 -8.64 3.93 10.18
N TYR A 204 -9.86 4.19 9.70
CA TYR A 204 -10.22 4.07 8.29
C TYR A 204 -9.34 4.94 7.38
N ASN A 205 -9.00 6.16 7.80
CA ASN A 205 -8.11 7.02 7.01
C ASN A 205 -6.67 6.49 6.99
N ALA A 206 -6.19 5.93 8.11
CA ALA A 206 -4.87 5.30 8.18
C ALA A 206 -4.81 4.05 7.29
N GLN A 207 -5.84 3.20 7.32
CA GLN A 207 -5.97 2.04 6.44
C GLN A 207 -6.02 2.43 4.96
N ARG A 208 -6.69 3.54 4.63
CA ARG A 208 -6.74 4.05 3.26
C ARG A 208 -5.37 4.53 2.79
N LEU A 209 -4.64 5.24 3.64
CA LEU A 209 -3.28 5.66 3.35
C LEU A 209 -2.38 4.44 3.13
N ALA A 210 -2.40 3.50 4.06
CA ALA A 210 -1.58 2.30 4.04
C ALA A 210 -1.82 1.45 2.79
N ARG A 211 -3.07 1.04 2.52
CA ARG A 211 -3.39 0.22 1.34
C ARG A 211 -2.98 0.91 0.04
N THR A 212 -3.13 2.24 -0.04
CA THR A 212 -2.72 2.99 -1.24
C THR A 212 -1.20 2.95 -1.40
N ALA A 213 -0.44 3.25 -0.35
CA ALA A 213 1.02 3.26 -0.41
C ALA A 213 1.61 1.86 -0.68
N ILE A 214 1.08 0.84 -0.01
CA ILE A 214 1.46 -0.57 -0.22
C ILE A 214 1.18 -0.98 -1.66
N ASN A 215 -0.01 -0.69 -2.19
CA ASN A 215 -0.32 -1.04 -3.58
C ASN A 215 0.57 -0.27 -4.56
N HIS A 216 0.74 1.04 -4.40
CA HIS A 216 1.61 1.82 -5.28
C HIS A 216 3.06 1.31 -5.28
N SER A 217 3.57 0.87 -4.13
CA SER A 217 4.87 0.21 -4.03
C SER A 217 4.94 -1.05 -4.91
N TYR A 218 3.95 -1.93 -4.79
CA TYR A 218 3.84 -3.14 -5.63
C TYR A 218 3.84 -2.77 -7.12
N PHE A 219 2.98 -1.83 -7.53
CA PHE A 219 2.83 -1.46 -8.93
C PHE A 219 4.10 -0.82 -9.51
N LEU A 220 4.69 0.14 -8.81
CA LEU A 220 5.92 0.80 -9.27
C LEU A 220 7.08 -0.19 -9.38
N SER A 221 7.22 -1.08 -8.40
CA SER A 221 8.26 -2.12 -8.42
C SER A 221 8.03 -3.10 -9.57
N ASN A 222 6.78 -3.53 -9.79
CA ASN A 222 6.42 -4.44 -10.88
C ASN A 222 6.73 -3.85 -12.26
N ILE A 223 6.38 -2.56 -12.48
CA ILE A 223 6.71 -1.84 -13.72
C ILE A 223 8.22 -1.86 -13.93
N ARG A 224 9.01 -1.43 -12.95
CA ARG A 224 10.49 -1.39 -13.04
C ARG A 224 11.14 -2.73 -13.25
N SER A 225 10.65 -3.76 -12.57
CA SER A 225 11.15 -5.11 -12.78
C SER A 225 10.82 -5.59 -14.20
N CYS A 226 9.63 -5.26 -14.72
CA CYS A 226 9.30 -5.54 -16.13
C CYS A 226 10.18 -4.74 -17.10
N GLU A 227 10.48 -3.47 -16.83
CA GLU A 227 11.42 -2.65 -17.64
C GLU A 227 12.83 -3.26 -17.65
N ALA A 228 13.25 -3.84 -16.53
CA ALA A 228 14.52 -4.55 -16.43
C ALA A 228 14.50 -5.92 -17.11
N ASN A 229 13.34 -6.50 -17.47
CA ASN A 229 13.27 -7.77 -18.16
C ASN A 229 13.32 -7.56 -19.69
N PRO A 230 14.37 -8.02 -20.40
CA PRO A 230 14.48 -7.85 -21.85
C PRO A 230 13.37 -8.53 -22.67
N PHE A 231 12.65 -9.49 -22.09
CA PHE A 231 11.57 -10.23 -22.75
C PHE A 231 10.18 -9.61 -22.53
N ILE A 232 10.09 -8.46 -21.87
CA ILE A 232 8.82 -7.77 -21.61
C ILE A 232 8.90 -6.35 -22.16
N ASN A 233 7.95 -5.99 -23.02
CA ASN A 233 7.73 -4.61 -23.47
C ASN A 233 6.26 -4.16 -23.29
N ILE A 234 5.38 -5.10 -22.95
CA ILE A 234 3.95 -4.89 -22.77
C ILE A 234 3.56 -5.33 -21.36
N MET A 235 2.68 -4.59 -20.70
CA MET A 235 2.01 -5.03 -19.48
C MET A 235 0.50 -5.01 -19.67
N HIS A 236 -0.17 -6.00 -19.09
CA HIS A 236 -1.61 -6.12 -19.05
C HIS A 236 -2.17 -5.52 -17.77
N TRP A 237 -3.31 -4.83 -17.88
CA TRP A 237 -4.13 -4.36 -16.77
C TRP A 237 -5.33 -5.28 -16.58
N GLU A 238 -5.40 -5.94 -15.43
CA GLU A 238 -6.46 -6.90 -15.10
C GLU A 238 -7.37 -6.38 -13.98
N LEU A 239 -8.69 -6.45 -14.18
CA LEU A 239 -9.64 -6.05 -13.15
C LEU A 239 -9.68 -7.10 -12.04
N SER A 240 -9.71 -6.64 -10.80
CA SER A 240 -10.02 -7.55 -9.70
C SER A 240 -11.49 -7.95 -9.73
N LEU A 241 -11.78 -9.19 -9.32
CA LEU A 241 -13.17 -9.61 -9.01
C LEU A 241 -13.85 -8.67 -7.99
N GLN A 242 -13.08 -8.04 -7.10
CA GLN A 242 -13.61 -7.07 -6.13
C GLN A 242 -13.97 -5.71 -6.74
N HIS A 243 -13.49 -5.42 -7.96
CA HIS A 243 -13.76 -4.17 -8.67
C HIS A 243 -15.26 -4.01 -8.92
N SER A 244 -15.84 -4.94 -9.67
CA SER A 244 -17.25 -4.94 -10.05
C SER A 244 -18.17 -5.03 -8.82
N ILE A 245 -17.81 -5.89 -7.84
CA ILE A 245 -18.58 -6.06 -6.59
C ILE A 245 -18.70 -4.74 -5.83
N ARG A 246 -17.61 -3.98 -5.71
CA ARG A 246 -17.59 -2.71 -4.94
C ARG A 246 -18.18 -1.55 -5.73
N MET A 247 -18.19 -1.65 -7.05
CA MET A 247 -18.68 -0.57 -7.89
C MET A 247 -20.21 -0.50 -7.97
N HIS A 248 -20.93 -1.55 -7.57
CA HIS A 248 -22.39 -1.60 -7.55
C HIS A 248 -23.02 -1.12 -8.88
N GLY A 249 -22.48 -1.61 -10.01
CA GLY A 249 -22.95 -1.27 -11.36
C GLY A 249 -22.44 0.07 -11.91
N ARG A 250 -21.53 0.75 -11.21
CA ARG A 250 -20.82 1.93 -11.73
C ARG A 250 -19.49 1.53 -12.37
N THR A 251 -18.87 2.45 -13.08
CA THR A 251 -17.52 2.29 -13.65
C THR A 251 -16.59 3.36 -13.11
N ASP A 252 -15.29 3.08 -13.05
CA ASP A 252 -14.25 4.06 -12.78
C ASP A 252 -13.13 4.02 -13.84
N ILE A 253 -12.00 4.64 -13.51
CA ILE A 253 -10.84 4.72 -14.41
C ILE A 253 -10.21 3.34 -14.70
N CYS A 254 -10.30 2.37 -13.79
CA CYS A 254 -9.80 1.00 -14.01
C CYS A 254 -10.56 0.32 -15.14
N ASP A 255 -11.87 0.56 -15.27
CA ASP A 255 -12.65 0.02 -16.39
C ASP A 255 -12.11 0.57 -17.71
N ARG A 256 -11.73 1.85 -17.76
CA ARG A 256 -11.09 2.42 -18.95
C ARG A 256 -9.73 1.76 -19.23
N TYR A 257 -8.92 1.55 -18.21
CA TYR A 257 -7.61 0.90 -18.37
C TYR A 257 -7.74 -0.54 -18.88
N ALA A 258 -8.67 -1.32 -18.32
CA ALA A 258 -8.92 -2.70 -18.74
C ALA A 258 -9.58 -2.83 -20.13
N ASN A 259 -10.18 -1.75 -20.64
CA ASN A 259 -10.77 -1.69 -21.97
C ASN A 259 -9.92 -0.93 -22.99
N ASN A 260 -8.78 -0.38 -22.57
CA ASN A 260 -7.86 0.34 -23.46
C ASN A 260 -7.33 -0.58 -24.55
N ASP A 261 -7.20 -0.10 -25.77
CA ASP A 261 -6.50 -0.82 -26.84
C ASP A 261 -5.74 0.18 -27.71
N ASP A 262 -4.46 0.37 -27.38
CA ASP A 262 -3.54 1.23 -28.13
C ASP A 262 -2.83 0.45 -29.26
N GLY A 263 -3.42 -0.65 -29.74
CA GLY A 263 -2.85 -1.53 -30.76
C GLY A 263 -2.05 -2.72 -30.23
N TYR A 264 -2.05 -2.93 -28.91
CA TYR A 264 -1.40 -4.06 -28.24
C TYR A 264 -2.41 -5.10 -27.73
N GLY A 265 -3.69 -4.91 -28.06
CA GLY A 265 -4.81 -5.70 -27.55
C GLY A 265 -5.40 -5.08 -26.29
N ARG A 266 -6.66 -5.46 -26.02
CA ARG A 266 -7.43 -4.97 -24.90
C ARG A 266 -6.71 -5.13 -23.54
N GLY A 267 -6.63 -4.03 -22.79
CA GLY A 267 -6.01 -3.96 -21.48
C GLY A 267 -4.48 -3.94 -21.51
N ASN A 268 -3.85 -3.96 -22.69
CA ASN A 268 -2.41 -3.98 -22.83
C ASN A 268 -1.83 -2.59 -23.08
N PHE A 269 -0.68 -2.32 -22.47
CA PHE A 269 0.05 -1.06 -22.55
C PHE A 269 1.51 -1.34 -22.82
N LEU A 270 2.16 -0.50 -23.66
CA LEU A 270 3.62 -0.37 -23.58
C LEU A 270 4.02 -0.05 -22.15
N ILE A 271 5.10 -0.64 -21.64
CA ILE A 271 5.51 -0.47 -20.23
C ILE A 271 5.56 1.01 -19.81
N LYS A 272 6.16 1.87 -20.63
CA LYS A 272 6.26 3.33 -20.38
C LYS A 272 4.93 4.08 -20.29
N ASN A 273 3.84 3.47 -20.75
CA ASN A 273 2.50 4.04 -20.80
C ASN A 273 1.55 3.39 -19.78
N VAL A 274 2.05 2.44 -18.96
CA VAL A 274 1.22 1.76 -17.96
C VAL A 274 0.69 2.77 -16.95
N PRO A 275 -0.64 2.86 -16.76
CA PRO A 275 -1.21 3.89 -15.92
C PRO A 275 -0.98 3.64 -14.44
N VAL A 276 -0.94 4.74 -13.67
CA VAL A 276 -0.90 4.68 -12.21
C VAL A 276 -2.29 4.31 -11.66
N PRO A 277 -2.38 3.33 -10.74
CA PRO A 277 -3.63 2.97 -10.08
C PRO A 277 -4.22 4.11 -9.23
N HIS A 278 -5.55 4.12 -9.12
CA HIS A 278 -6.22 5.04 -8.20
C HIS A 278 -6.05 4.61 -6.73
N PRO A 279 -6.26 5.51 -5.75
CA PRO A 279 -6.23 5.14 -4.34
C PRO A 279 -7.20 4.00 -4.02
N GLN A 280 -6.79 3.05 -3.19
CA GLN A 280 -7.56 1.84 -2.86
C GLN A 280 -7.80 0.85 -4.01
N CYS A 281 -7.17 1.03 -5.18
CA CYS A 281 -7.29 0.08 -6.29
C CYS A 281 -6.93 -1.35 -5.87
N LEU A 282 -7.72 -2.32 -6.32
CA LEU A 282 -7.50 -3.75 -6.07
C LEU A 282 -7.16 -4.53 -7.33
N CYS A 283 -7.15 -3.88 -8.49
CA CYS A 283 -6.77 -4.47 -9.78
C CYS A 283 -5.29 -4.91 -9.76
N SER A 284 -4.88 -5.60 -10.82
CA SER A 284 -3.51 -6.09 -10.98
C SER A 284 -2.93 -5.65 -12.32
N GLN A 285 -1.61 -5.66 -12.39
CA GLN A 285 -0.87 -5.50 -13.63
C GLN A 285 0.18 -6.60 -13.70
N TYR A 286 0.52 -7.05 -14.90
CA TYR A 286 1.62 -7.99 -15.10
C TYR A 286 2.21 -7.84 -16.51
N GLY A 287 3.51 -8.10 -16.64
CA GLY A 287 4.15 -8.17 -17.95
C GLY A 287 3.59 -9.27 -18.83
N ILE A 288 3.60 -9.06 -20.14
CA ILE A 288 3.32 -10.10 -21.13
C ILE A 288 4.66 -10.67 -21.60
N VAL A 289 4.89 -11.95 -21.29
CA VAL A 289 5.99 -12.74 -21.83
C VAL A 289 5.41 -13.62 -22.93
N GLU A 290 5.67 -13.30 -24.20
CA GLU A 290 5.10 -14.04 -25.34
C GLU A 290 5.79 -15.37 -25.59
N ASP A 291 7.13 -15.37 -25.49
CA ASP A 291 7.93 -16.57 -25.70
C ASP A 291 7.77 -17.56 -24.53
N ASP A 292 7.75 -18.86 -24.84
CA ASP A 292 7.78 -19.90 -23.82
C ASP A 292 9.17 -20.02 -23.17
N LEU A 293 9.23 -20.69 -22.01
CA LEU A 293 10.47 -20.88 -21.26
C LEU A 293 11.57 -21.59 -22.05
N GLU A 294 11.23 -22.48 -23.00
CA GLU A 294 12.19 -23.22 -23.80
C GLU A 294 12.84 -22.35 -24.87
N SER A 295 12.01 -21.54 -25.54
CA SER A 295 12.45 -20.53 -26.48
C SER A 295 13.41 -19.54 -25.81
N ILE A 296 13.04 -19.01 -24.63
CA ILE A 296 13.87 -18.06 -23.88
C ILE A 296 15.15 -18.74 -23.35
N GLY A 297 15.04 -19.90 -22.71
CA GLY A 297 16.18 -20.61 -22.13
C GLY A 297 17.21 -21.03 -23.18
N THR A 298 16.75 -21.57 -24.31
CA THR A 298 17.62 -21.94 -25.44
C THR A 298 18.32 -20.72 -26.03
N ARG A 299 17.61 -19.61 -26.17
CA ARG A 299 18.14 -18.34 -26.67
C ARG A 299 19.23 -17.79 -25.74
N LEU A 300 18.96 -17.75 -24.44
CA LEU A 300 19.95 -17.34 -23.43
C LEU A 300 21.17 -18.25 -23.42
N ASN A 301 20.98 -19.58 -23.46
CA ASN A 301 22.08 -20.54 -23.49
C ASN A 301 23.00 -20.32 -24.71
N LYS A 302 22.43 -20.15 -25.90
CA LYS A 302 23.21 -19.84 -27.12
C LYS A 302 24.00 -18.54 -26.99
N TRP A 303 23.37 -17.52 -26.42
CA TRP A 303 23.97 -16.21 -26.23
C TRP A 303 25.16 -16.23 -25.27
N ILE A 304 25.02 -16.90 -24.12
CA ILE A 304 26.11 -17.11 -23.15
C ILE A 304 27.29 -17.88 -23.78
N ASN A 305 27.00 -18.79 -24.71
CA ASN A 305 28.00 -19.54 -25.48
C ASN A 305 28.51 -18.79 -26.73
N GLY A 306 28.35 -17.46 -26.78
CA GLY A 306 28.98 -16.59 -27.77
C GLY A 306 28.23 -16.43 -29.10
N LYS A 307 26.97 -16.88 -29.20
CA LYS A 307 26.11 -16.53 -30.35
C LYS A 307 25.54 -15.14 -30.17
N SER A 308 25.44 -14.37 -31.26
CA SER A 308 24.81 -13.05 -31.24
C SER A 308 23.32 -13.15 -30.99
N ASP A 309 22.77 -12.22 -30.21
CA ASP A 309 21.33 -12.04 -30.05
C ASP A 309 21.03 -10.54 -30.02
N LYS A 310 20.38 -10.05 -31.08
CA LYS A 310 20.21 -8.60 -31.28
C LYS A 310 19.58 -7.90 -30.08
N LEU A 311 18.55 -8.49 -29.48
CA LEU A 311 17.83 -7.88 -28.36
C LEU A 311 18.65 -7.92 -27.07
N LEU A 312 19.31 -9.03 -26.76
CA LEU A 312 20.16 -9.13 -25.57
C LEU A 312 21.42 -8.26 -25.71
N ASP A 313 22.00 -8.19 -26.90
CA ASP A 313 23.15 -7.34 -27.22
C ASP A 313 22.78 -5.85 -27.13
N GLU A 314 21.59 -5.46 -27.60
CA GLU A 314 21.07 -4.08 -27.44
C GLU A 314 20.75 -3.76 -25.98
N TYR A 315 20.17 -4.72 -25.25
CA TYR A 315 19.87 -4.57 -23.82
C TYR A 315 21.12 -4.31 -23.00
N LEU A 316 22.22 -5.06 -23.22
CA LEU A 316 23.49 -4.84 -22.54
C LEU A 316 24.11 -3.46 -22.83
N LYS A 317 23.93 -2.92 -24.04
CA LYS A 317 24.48 -1.60 -24.42
C LYS A 317 23.76 -0.42 -23.75
N ASN A 318 22.52 -0.63 -23.32
CA ASN A 318 21.66 0.40 -22.75
C ASN A 318 21.65 0.39 -21.19
N LYS A 319 22.48 -0.43 -20.55
CA LYS A 319 22.70 -0.49 -19.11
C LYS A 319 24.05 0.09 -18.70
#